data_AF-A0A818BZ02-F1
#
_entry.id   AF-A0A818BZ02-F1
#
_cell.length_a   1.000
_cell.length_b   1.000
_cell.length_c   1.000
_cell.angle_alpha   90.00
_cell.angle_beta   90.00
_cell.angle_gamma   90.00
#
_symmetry.space_group_name_H-M   'P 1'
#
loop_
_entity.id
_entity.type
_entity.pdbx_description
1 polymer ?
#
loop_
_entity_poly.entity_id
_entity_poly.type
_entity_poly.pdbx_seq_one_letter_code
_entity_poly.pdbx_strand_id
1 'polypeptide(L)' 'MSGGCVDLRKRWDKLVGKSEQEAVNAIREDGEQNIEVVDDGTPESIAAIQSGVVRVILDENKNVKYPPLRQD' A
#
# COMPACT_ATOMS: atom_id res chain seq x y z
N MET A 1 -16.99 -1.25 -23.00
CA MET A 1 -16.93 -0.20 -21.97
C MET A 1 -15.49 -0.15 -21.48
N SER A 2 -14.75 0.87 -21.90
CA SER A 2 -13.34 1.04 -21.53
C SER A 2 -13.30 1.40 -20.05
N GLY A 3 -13.04 0.40 -19.20
CA GLY A 3 -12.84 0.60 -17.78
C GLY A 3 -11.67 1.54 -17.60
N GLY A 4 -11.93 2.74 -17.08
CA GLY A 4 -10.88 3.69 -16.80
C GLY A 4 -9.85 3.01 -15.93
N CYS A 5 -8.59 3.03 -16.36
CA CYS A 5 -7.46 2.88 -15.46
C CYS A 5 -7.56 4.05 -14.47
N VAL A 6 -8.40 3.90 -13.45
CA VAL A 6 -8.33 4.75 -12.29
C VAL A 6 -6.95 4.42 -11.73
N ASP A 7 -6.01 5.36 -11.86
CA ASP A 7 -4.68 5.24 -11.26
C ASP A 7 -4.86 4.73 -9.82
N LEU A 8 -4.55 3.46 -9.56
CA LEU A 8 -4.68 2.85 -8.23
C LEU A 8 -3.94 3.72 -7.19
N ARG A 9 -2.83 4.31 -7.64
CA ARG A 9 -2.08 5.36 -6.94
C ARG A 9 -2.95 6.51 -6.42
N LYS A 10 -3.81 7.12 -7.26
CA LYS A 10 -4.69 8.22 -6.84
C LYS A 10 -5.78 7.79 -5.85
N ARG A 11 -6.17 6.52 -5.86
CA ARG A 11 -7.11 5.97 -4.87
C ARG A 11 -6.40 5.69 -3.55
N TRP A 12 -5.19 5.15 -3.60
CA TRP A 12 -4.39 4.82 -2.43
C TRP A 12 -3.78 6.04 -1.73
N ASP A 13 -3.61 7.17 -2.41
CA ASP A 13 -3.26 8.46 -1.77
C ASP A 13 -4.23 8.83 -0.63
N LYS A 14 -5.51 8.44 -0.74
CA LYS A 14 -6.52 8.70 0.29
C LYS A 14 -6.41 7.79 1.51
N LEU A 15 -5.55 6.77 1.46
CA LEU A 15 -5.30 5.86 2.57
C LEU A 15 -4.27 6.43 3.55
N VAL A 16 -3.54 7.49 3.20
CA VAL A 16 -2.63 8.17 4.12
C VAL A 16 -3.40 8.67 5.35
N GLY A 17 -2.89 8.34 6.53
CA GLY A 17 -3.52 8.60 7.83
C GLY A 17 -4.62 7.61 8.22
N LYS A 18 -4.95 6.62 7.39
CA LYS A 18 -5.85 5.51 7.76
C LYS A 18 -5.11 4.44 8.53
N SER A 19 -5.86 3.61 9.26
CA SER A 19 -5.30 2.45 9.94
C SER A 19 -4.77 1.41 8.94
N GLU A 20 -3.82 0.59 9.39
CA GLU A 20 -3.33 -0.59 8.65
C GLU A 20 -4.48 -1.40 8.03
N GLN A 21 -5.48 -1.74 8.84
CA GLN A 21 -6.58 -2.61 8.43
C GLN A 21 -7.47 -1.98 7.36
N GLU A 22 -7.78 -0.68 7.47
CA GLU A 22 -8.53 0.05 6.44
C GLU A 22 -7.76 0.07 5.11
N ALA A 23 -6.45 0.31 5.16
CA ALA A 23 -5.62 0.38 3.97
C ALA A 23 -5.50 -0.98 3.27
N VAL A 24 -5.22 -2.04 4.03
CA VAL A 24 -5.12 -3.41 3.49
C VAL A 24 -6.43 -3.86 2.87
N ASN A 25 -7.57 -3.57 3.52
CA ASN A 25 -8.88 -3.92 2.97
C ASN A 25 -9.14 -3.19 1.65
N ALA A 26 -8.89 -1.87 1.59
CA ALA A 26 -9.09 -1.10 0.37
C ALA A 26 -8.21 -1.58 -0.79
N ILE A 27 -6.95 -1.93 -0.51
CA ILE A 27 -6.01 -2.47 -1.51
C ILE A 27 -6.47 -3.85 -2.00
N ARG A 28 -6.99 -4.71 -1.11
CA ARG A 28 -7.59 -6.01 -1.50
C ARG A 28 -8.86 -5.86 -2.34
N GLU A 29 -9.72 -4.90 -2.00
CA GLU A 29 -10.92 -4.59 -2.80
C GLU A 29 -10.57 -4.12 -4.21
N ASP A 30 -9.40 -3.52 -4.38
CA ASP A 30 -8.85 -3.13 -5.68
C ASP A 30 -8.22 -4.30 -6.47
N GLY A 31 -8.22 -5.51 -5.91
CA GLY A 31 -7.77 -6.74 -6.56
C GLY A 31 -6.31 -7.13 -6.28
N GLU A 32 -5.62 -6.38 -5.44
CA GLU A 32 -4.24 -6.66 -5.05
C GLU A 32 -4.22 -7.71 -3.92
N GLN A 33 -3.43 -8.76 -4.10
CA GLN A 33 -3.33 -9.86 -3.12
C GLN A 33 -1.98 -9.90 -2.41
N ASN A 34 -0.96 -9.33 -3.04
CA ASN A 34 0.41 -9.32 -2.55
C ASN A 34 0.67 -7.99 -1.83
N ILE A 35 0.27 -7.90 -0.57
CA ILE A 35 0.41 -6.69 0.24
C ILE A 35 1.44 -6.93 1.33
N GLU A 36 2.46 -6.07 1.38
CA GLU A 36 3.46 -6.05 2.43
C GLU A 36 3.22 -4.82 3.31
N VAL A 37 3.06 -5.04 4.61
CA VAL A 37 2.92 -3.96 5.59
C VAL A 37 4.24 -3.85 6.36
N VAL A 38 4.83 -2.65 6.39
CA VAL A 38 6.08 -2.37 7.09
C VAL A 38 5.96 -1.14 7.97
N ASP A 39 6.65 -1.15 9.11
CA ASP A 39 6.76 0.03 9.96
C ASP A 39 7.84 0.98 9.42
N ASP A 40 7.64 2.29 9.59
CA ASP A 40 8.60 3.34 9.26
C ASP A 40 9.88 3.13 10.08
N GLY A 41 10.98 2.86 9.37
CA GLY A 41 12.26 2.47 9.97
C GLY A 41 12.67 1.01 9.73
N THR A 42 11.79 0.19 9.15
CA THR A 42 12.18 -1.14 8.67
C THR A 42 13.19 -0.97 7.52
N PRO A 43 14.43 -1.48 7.64
CA PRO A 43 15.43 -1.32 6.60
C PRO A 43 14.96 -1.96 5.29
N GLU A 44 15.08 -1.23 4.17
CA GLU A 44 14.70 -1.72 2.84
C GLU A 44 15.40 -3.03 2.47
N SER A 45 16.56 -3.33 3.07
CA SER A 45 17.30 -4.58 2.87
C SER A 45 16.62 -5.84 3.40
N ILE A 46 15.64 -5.73 4.31
CA ILE A 46 14.84 -6.88 4.79
C ILE A 46 13.62 -7.09 3.90
N ALA A 47 13.14 -6.02 3.28
CA ALA A 47 11.94 -6.00 2.48
C ALA A 47 12.31 -6.28 1.02
N ALA A 48 12.54 -7.57 0.71
CA ALA A 48 12.90 -8.05 -0.62
C ALA A 48 11.98 -7.41 -1.68
N ILE A 49 12.56 -6.70 -2.64
CA ILE A 49 11.83 -6.08 -3.75
C ILE A 49 11.24 -7.21 -4.59
N GLN A 50 9.99 -7.53 -4.32
CA GLN A 50 9.22 -8.50 -5.08
C GLN A 50 8.33 -7.71 -6.03
N SER A 51 8.58 -7.84 -7.34
CA SER A 51 7.71 -7.23 -8.35
C SER A 51 6.27 -7.73 -8.17
N GLY A 52 5.31 -6.81 -8.22
CA GLY A 52 3.90 -7.06 -7.98
C GLY A 52 3.49 -7.08 -6.51
N VAL A 53 4.32 -6.59 -5.58
CA VAL A 53 3.93 -6.35 -4.18
C VAL A 53 3.52 -4.89 -3.99
N VAL A 54 2.40 -4.68 -3.27
CA VAL A 54 1.98 -3.37 -2.77
C VAL A 54 2.52 -3.19 -1.37
N ARG A 55 3.36 -2.17 -1.18
CA ARG A 55 3.92 -1.84 0.13
C ARG A 55 3.09 -0.76 0.81
N VAL A 56 2.67 -1.04 2.04
CA VAL A 56 2.02 -0.11 2.95
C VAL A 56 2.99 0.22 4.07
N ILE A 57 3.37 1.50 4.18
CA ILE A 57 4.31 1.97 5.20
C ILE A 57 3.51 2.64 6.31
N LEU A 58 3.66 2.16 7.53
CA LEU A 58 2.97 2.68 8.71
C LEU A 58 3.86 3.60 9.54
N ASP A 59 3.25 4.59 10.19
CA ASP A 59 3.87 5.39 11.23
C ASP A 59 3.85 4.66 12.60
N GLU A 60 4.43 5.30 13.62
CA GLU A 60 4.48 4.78 15.00
C GLU A 60 3.09 4.51 15.61
N ASN A 61 2.04 5.15 15.08
CA ASN A 61 0.65 5.00 15.52
C ASN A 61 -0.10 3.95 14.69
N LYS A 62 0.59 3.16 13.85
CA LYS A 62 0.01 2.15 12.94
C LYS A 62 -0.95 2.75 11.90
N ASN A 63 -0.73 4.02 11.53
CA ASN A 63 -1.43 4.64 10.42
C ASN A 63 -0.55 4.70 9.19
N VAL A 64 -1.14 4.65 8.01
CA VAL A 64 -0.42 4.77 6.74
C VAL A 64 0.29 6.12 6.67
N LYS A 65 1.62 6.08 6.63
CA LYS A 65 2.48 7.26 6.57
C LYS A 65 2.62 7.81 5.16
N TYR A 66 2.74 6.92 4.17
CA TYR A 66 2.92 7.26 2.76
C TYR A 66 1.89 6.53 1.89
N PRO A 67 1.49 7.10 0.74
CA PRO A 67 0.62 6.40 -0.19
C PRO A 67 1.19 5.01 -0.50
N PRO A 68 0.37 3.94 -0.41
CA PRO A 68 0.80 2.61 -0.82
C PRO A 68 1.38 2.62 -2.24
N LEU A 69 2.50 1.91 -2.41
CA LEU A 69 3.23 1.86 -3.67
C LEU A 69 3.27 0.43 -4.15
N ARG A 70 2.87 0.23 -5.40
CA ARG A 70 3.13 -1.02 -6.10
C ARG A 70 4.57 -0.98 -6.60
N GLN A 71 5.35 -2.00 -6.26
CA GLN A 71 6.70 -2.19 -6.80
C GLN A 71 6.57 -3.04 -8.06
N ASP A 72 6.65 -2.43 -9.23
CA ASP A 72 6.64 -3.12 -10.53
C ASP A 72 8.05 -3.28 -11.09
#